data_AF-A0A383DX59-F1
#
_entry.id   AF-A0A383DX59-F1
#
_cell.length_a   1.000
_cell.length_b   1.000
_cell.length_c   1.000
_cell.angle_alpha   90.00
_cell.angle_beta   90.00
_cell.angle_gamma   90.00
#
_symmetry.space_group_name_H-M   'P 1'
#
loop_
_entity.id
_entity.type
_entity.pdbx_description
1 polymer ?
#
loop_
_entity_poly.entity_id
_entity_poly.type
_entity_poly.pdbx_seq_one_letter_code
_entity_poly.pdbx_strand_id
1 'polypeptide(L)'
;MLLGVAGLVPGDWKTINTSVLYNAKNLGFKTVQIRVDDPQEINHRDIIRIKSLYQEFGFQMPQTVGQYGGGLVSKDEKHRKSTIKFVKRMINFTSKLEGQNTYLRPGSLHSEPWKPHPENYSSETFDRLIDSTKQICSVAESEGVLIAIEGGVACPVSSPQKVK
;
A
#
# COMPACT_ATOMS: atom_id res chain seq x y z
N MET A 1 -4.02 20.63 5.06
CA MET A 1 -3.86 19.74 3.89
C MET A 1 -2.40 19.35 3.80
N LEU A 2 -2.09 18.04 3.80
CA LEU A 2 -0.72 17.53 3.62
C LEU A 2 -0.50 17.23 2.14
N LEU A 3 0.51 17.83 1.52
CA LEU A 3 0.89 17.55 0.13
C LEU A 3 2.10 16.62 0.10
N GLY A 4 1.87 15.34 -0.22
CA GLY A 4 2.92 14.34 -0.41
C GLY A 4 3.24 14.09 -1.87
N VAL A 5 4.32 13.36 -2.13
CA VAL A 5 4.75 12.98 -3.48
C VAL A 5 5.11 11.50 -3.59
N ALA A 6 4.68 10.87 -4.68
CA ALA A 6 5.14 9.55 -5.11
C ALA A 6 6.05 9.70 -6.34
N GLY A 7 6.93 8.73 -6.59
CA GLY A 7 7.79 8.69 -7.77
C GLY A 7 9.16 9.38 -7.65
N LEU A 8 9.44 10.07 -6.53
CA LEU A 8 10.79 10.61 -6.24
C LEU A 8 11.71 9.62 -5.52
N VAL A 9 11.16 8.53 -4.99
CA VAL A 9 11.92 7.46 -4.33
C VAL A 9 12.33 6.43 -5.40
N PRO A 10 13.63 6.19 -5.62
CA PRO A 10 14.07 5.18 -6.57
C PRO A 10 13.87 3.78 -5.97
N GLY A 11 12.93 3.01 -6.51
CA GLY A 11 12.67 1.63 -6.09
C GLY A 11 12.09 1.53 -4.67
N ASP A 12 12.70 0.67 -3.84
CA ASP A 12 12.24 0.33 -2.49
C ASP A 12 12.52 1.43 -1.45
N TRP A 13 11.70 1.51 -0.40
CA TRP A 13 11.82 2.48 0.69
C TRP A 13 13.18 2.50 1.39
N LYS A 14 13.96 1.42 1.32
CA LYS A 14 15.33 1.37 1.83
C LYS A 14 16.23 2.42 1.17
N THR A 15 15.91 2.87 -0.05
CA THR A 15 16.68 3.90 -0.77
C THR A 15 16.38 5.33 -0.32
N ILE A 16 15.33 5.54 0.50
CA ILE A 16 15.01 6.87 1.04
C ILE A 16 16.16 7.31 1.93
N ASN A 17 16.79 8.41 1.54
CA ASN A 17 17.91 9.05 2.22
C ASN A 17 17.72 10.58 2.25
N THR A 18 18.69 11.29 2.83
CA THR A 18 18.66 12.74 2.99
C THR A 18 18.51 13.49 1.65
N SER A 19 19.16 13.01 0.58
CA SER A 19 19.07 13.63 -0.75
C SER A 19 17.64 13.58 -1.32
N VAL A 20 16.97 12.43 -1.18
CA VAL A 20 15.57 12.25 -1.61
C VAL A 20 14.64 13.19 -0.85
N LEU A 21 14.76 13.25 0.48
CA LEU A 21 13.90 14.11 1.31
C LEU A 21 14.19 15.60 1.10
N TYR A 22 15.47 15.97 0.90
CA TYR A 22 15.87 17.32 0.57
C TYR A 22 15.28 17.78 -0.77
N ASN A 23 15.35 16.93 -1.81
CA ASN A 23 14.73 17.21 -3.10
C ASN A 23 13.21 17.43 -2.96
N ALA A 24 12.51 16.53 -2.27
CA ALA A 24 11.07 16.67 -2.03
C ALA A 24 10.72 17.97 -1.27
N LYS A 25 11.51 18.32 -0.25
CA LYS A 25 11.34 19.55 0.53
C LYS A 25 11.54 20.80 -0.32
N ASN A 26 12.57 20.82 -1.17
CA ASN A 26 12.86 21.92 -2.08
C ASN A 26 11.74 22.14 -3.12
N LEU A 27 11.09 21.06 -3.55
CA LEU A 27 9.91 21.12 -4.43
C LEU A 27 8.62 21.52 -3.68
N GLY A 28 8.68 21.74 -2.36
CA GLY A 28 7.55 22.18 -1.54
C GLY A 28 6.71 21.05 -0.94
N PHE A 29 7.04 19.78 -1.20
CA PHE A 29 6.34 18.64 -0.61
C PHE A 29 6.64 18.50 0.88
N LYS A 30 5.71 17.86 1.59
CA LYS A 30 5.74 17.68 3.05
C LYS A 30 5.95 16.23 3.48
N THR A 31 6.00 15.32 2.51
CA THR A 31 6.32 13.90 2.71
C THR A 31 6.59 13.24 1.35
N VAL A 32 7.35 12.15 1.34
CA VAL A 32 7.46 11.25 0.18
C VAL A 32 6.73 9.93 0.48
N GLN A 33 6.22 9.21 -0.51
CA GLN A 33 5.57 7.91 -0.30
C GLN A 33 6.59 6.83 0.09
N ILE A 34 6.22 5.93 1.01
CA ILE A 34 7.02 4.75 1.36
C ILE A 34 6.49 3.55 0.57
N ARG A 35 7.24 3.12 -0.45
CA ARG A 35 6.95 1.92 -1.24
C ARG A 35 7.77 0.74 -0.75
N VAL A 36 7.13 -0.39 -0.50
CA VAL A 36 7.77 -1.60 0.04
C VAL A 36 7.59 -2.74 -0.95
N ASP A 37 8.72 -3.29 -1.41
CA ASP A 37 8.73 -4.43 -2.32
C ASP A 37 8.51 -5.76 -1.58
N ASP A 38 9.14 -5.94 -0.41
CA ASP A 38 8.91 -7.10 0.46
C ASP A 38 8.84 -6.72 1.95
N PRO A 39 7.66 -6.81 2.59
CA PRO A 39 7.51 -6.52 4.00
C PRO A 39 7.99 -7.67 4.91
N GLN A 40 8.52 -8.77 4.36
CA GLN A 40 9.16 -9.82 5.16
C GLN A 40 10.54 -9.41 5.67
N GLU A 41 11.24 -8.53 4.96
CA GLU A 41 12.61 -8.11 5.30
C GLU A 41 12.67 -6.93 6.29
N ILE A 42 11.53 -6.51 6.83
CA ILE A 42 11.46 -5.34 7.71
C ILE A 42 12.09 -5.69 9.06
N ASN A 43 13.18 -5.01 9.38
CA ASN A 43 13.83 -5.07 10.68
C ASN A 43 13.67 -3.75 11.46
N HIS A 44 13.96 -3.81 12.76
CA HIS A 44 13.79 -2.68 13.67
C HIS A 44 14.74 -1.51 13.37
N ARG A 45 15.96 -1.79 12.89
CA ARG A 45 16.93 -0.75 12.51
C ARG A 45 16.42 0.12 11.37
N ASP A 46 15.83 -0.49 10.35
CA ASP A 46 15.30 0.25 9.20
C ASP A 46 14.09 1.10 9.58
N ILE A 47 13.24 0.62 10.51
CA ILE A 47 12.13 1.39 11.07
C ILE A 47 12.64 2.63 11.81
N ILE A 48 13.63 2.49 12.70
CA ILE A 48 14.22 3.64 13.41
C ILE A 48 14.80 4.62 12.40
N ARG A 49 15.60 4.12 11.44
CA ARG A 49 16.25 4.95 10.41
C ARG A 49 15.26 5.81 9.66
N ILE A 50 14.17 5.22 9.14
CA ILE A 50 13.20 5.97 8.34
C ILE A 50 12.41 6.98 9.18
N LYS A 51 12.04 6.62 10.43
CA LYS A 51 11.37 7.55 11.35
C LYS A 51 12.26 8.76 11.65
N SER A 52 13.55 8.52 11.96
CA SER A 52 14.52 9.58 12.22
C SER A 52 14.70 10.50 11.02
N LEU A 53 14.80 9.95 9.80
CA LEU A 53 14.94 10.75 8.58
C LEU A 53 13.74 11.67 8.36
N TYR A 54 12.52 11.18 8.51
CA TYR A 54 11.33 12.02 8.33
C TYR A 54 11.23 13.09 9.43
N GLN A 55 11.55 12.72 10.68
CA GLN A 55 11.57 13.66 11.79
C GLN A 55 12.59 14.79 11.55
N GLU A 56 13.81 14.46 11.11
CA GLU A 56 14.87 15.43 10.80
C GLU A 56 14.41 16.46 9.75
N PHE A 57 13.66 16.03 8.74
CA PHE A 57 13.16 16.89 7.68
C PHE A 57 11.86 17.63 8.02
N GLY A 58 11.23 17.28 9.16
CA GLY A 58 9.92 17.78 9.56
C GLY A 58 8.77 17.20 8.73
N PHE A 59 8.94 16.00 8.18
CA PHE A 59 7.94 15.31 7.36
C PHE A 59 7.02 14.45 8.22
N GLN A 60 5.74 14.42 7.87
CA GLN A 60 4.78 13.50 8.48
C GLN A 60 4.92 12.10 7.86
N MET A 61 4.60 11.05 8.61
CA MET A 61 4.58 9.71 8.05
C MET A 61 3.51 9.60 6.94
N PRO A 62 3.90 9.15 5.75
CA PRO A 62 3.01 9.04 4.61
C PRO A 62 2.16 7.77 4.72
N GLN A 63 1.20 7.67 3.82
CA GLN A 63 0.68 6.37 3.40
C GLN A 63 1.81 5.44 2.95
N THR A 64 1.80 4.20 3.44
CA THR A 64 2.67 3.14 2.91
C THR A 64 2.00 2.41 1.74
N VAL A 65 2.80 1.93 0.79
CA VAL A 65 2.34 1.24 -0.41
C VAL A 65 3.11 -0.05 -0.60
N GLY A 66 2.40 -1.17 -0.67
CA GLY A 66 2.98 -2.48 -0.93
C GLY A 66 2.99 -2.84 -2.43
N GLN A 67 4.08 -3.46 -2.90
CA GLN A 67 4.23 -3.93 -4.28
C GLN A 67 3.78 -5.39 -4.47
N TYR A 68 2.57 -5.73 -4.02
CA TYR A 68 2.05 -7.10 -4.08
C TYR A 68 1.27 -7.45 -5.36
N GLY A 69 1.26 -6.55 -6.35
CA GLY A 69 0.53 -6.75 -7.60
C GLY A 69 -0.99 -6.79 -7.39
N GLY A 70 -1.66 -7.71 -8.08
CA GLY A 70 -3.13 -7.80 -8.13
C GLY A 70 -3.72 -9.07 -7.52
N GLY A 71 -2.95 -9.76 -6.68
CA GLY A 71 -3.32 -11.10 -6.19
C GLY A 71 -4.53 -11.16 -5.25
N LEU A 72 -5.05 -10.01 -4.77
CA LEU A 72 -6.21 -9.97 -3.86
C LEU A 72 -7.49 -10.52 -4.50
N VAL A 73 -7.55 -10.50 -5.83
CA VAL A 73 -8.65 -11.06 -6.61
C VAL A 73 -8.22 -12.25 -7.46
N SER A 74 -7.13 -12.93 -7.09
CA SER A 74 -6.67 -14.12 -7.82
C SER A 74 -7.67 -15.27 -7.73
N LYS A 75 -7.79 -16.05 -8.82
CA LYS A 75 -8.51 -17.35 -8.81
C LYS A 75 -7.64 -18.45 -8.18
N ASP A 76 -6.32 -18.26 -8.18
CA ASP A 76 -5.39 -19.12 -7.44
C ASP A 76 -5.41 -18.73 -5.96
N GLU A 77 -5.99 -19.61 -5.14
CA GLU A 77 -6.08 -19.49 -3.69
C GLU A 77 -4.73 -19.36 -2.99
N LYS A 78 -3.69 -20.04 -3.49
CA LYS A 78 -2.34 -19.97 -2.89
C LYS A 78 -1.76 -18.58 -3.11
N HIS A 79 -1.88 -18.05 -4.32
CA HIS A 79 -1.47 -16.68 -4.64
C HIS A 79 -2.31 -15.65 -3.84
N ARG A 80 -3.63 -15.82 -3.76
CA ARG A 80 -4.48 -14.90 -2.99
C ARG A 80 -4.09 -14.86 -1.51
N LYS A 81 -3.86 -16.04 -0.89
CA LYS A 81 -3.42 -16.14 0.50
C LYS A 81 -2.06 -15.49 0.75
N SER A 82 -1.11 -15.62 -0.17
CA SER A 82 0.19 -14.96 -0.03
C SER A 82 0.08 -13.44 -0.15
N THR A 83 -0.75 -12.92 -1.05
CA THR A 83 -1.05 -11.49 -1.17
C THR A 83 -1.75 -10.94 0.08
N ILE A 84 -2.73 -11.64 0.63
CA ILE A 84 -3.37 -11.26 1.91
C ILE A 84 -2.33 -11.18 3.03
N LYS A 85 -1.43 -12.17 3.13
CA LYS A 85 -0.34 -12.18 4.12
C LYS A 85 0.62 -11.00 3.92
N PHE A 86 0.89 -10.61 2.67
CA PHE A 86 1.69 -9.43 2.36
C PHE A 86 1.03 -8.16 2.91
N VAL A 87 -0.25 -7.92 2.60
CA VAL A 87 -0.95 -6.71 3.05
C VAL A 87 -1.03 -6.66 4.58
N LYS A 88 -1.27 -7.79 5.25
CA LYS A 88 -1.20 -7.87 6.72
C LYS A 88 0.14 -7.43 7.28
N ARG A 89 1.26 -7.78 6.62
CA ARG A 89 2.59 -7.31 7.03
C ARG A 89 2.79 -5.83 6.76
N MET A 90 2.21 -5.28 5.69
CA MET A 90 2.20 -3.85 5.44
C MET A 90 1.45 -3.06 6.52
N ILE A 91 0.35 -3.60 7.04
CA ILE A 91 -0.36 -3.02 8.18
C ILE A 91 0.58 -2.96 9.40
N ASN A 92 1.17 -4.09 9.78
CA ASN A 92 2.10 -4.16 10.90
C ASN A 92 3.29 -3.20 10.74
N PHE A 93 3.80 -3.05 9.52
CA PHE A 93 4.86 -2.09 9.22
C PHE A 93 4.40 -0.65 9.43
N THR A 94 3.21 -0.32 8.92
CA THR A 94 2.62 1.02 9.03
C THR A 94 2.38 1.39 10.49
N SER A 95 1.86 0.45 11.29
CA SER A 95 1.70 0.58 12.74
C SER A 95 3.04 0.90 13.42
N LYS A 96 4.11 0.13 13.11
CA LYS A 96 5.46 0.36 13.67
C LYS A 96 6.08 1.69 13.25
N LEU A 97 5.70 2.22 12.09
CA LEU A 97 6.10 3.55 11.65
C LEU A 97 5.31 4.66 12.37
N GLU A 98 4.25 4.33 13.09
CA GLU A 98 3.23 5.28 13.58
C GLU A 98 2.55 6.02 12.42
N GLY A 99 2.42 5.33 11.27
CA GLY A 99 1.70 5.80 10.11
C GLY A 99 0.19 5.59 10.24
N GLN A 100 -0.60 6.43 9.58
CA GLN A 100 -2.06 6.39 9.70
C GLN A 100 -2.73 5.33 8.83
N ASN A 101 -2.19 5.07 7.64
CA ASN A 101 -2.85 4.21 6.67
C ASN A 101 -1.88 3.46 5.76
N THR A 102 -2.35 2.32 5.26
CA THR A 102 -1.70 1.57 4.20
C THR A 102 -2.66 1.34 3.05
N TYR A 103 -2.08 1.08 1.88
CA TYR A 103 -2.80 1.02 0.63
C TYR A 103 -3.32 -0.36 0.28
N LEU A 104 -4.58 -0.42 -0.13
CA LEU A 104 -5.22 -1.60 -0.70
C LEU A 104 -5.56 -1.33 -2.16
N ARG A 105 -4.83 -1.96 -3.08
CA ARG A 105 -5.16 -2.01 -4.50
C ARG A 105 -5.77 -3.38 -4.80
N PRO A 106 -7.03 -3.44 -5.25
CA PRO A 106 -7.68 -4.70 -5.59
C PRO A 106 -6.95 -5.52 -6.66
N GLY A 107 -6.30 -4.84 -7.61
CA GLY A 107 -5.64 -5.49 -8.74
C GLY A 107 -6.56 -5.77 -9.92
N SER A 108 -6.17 -6.74 -10.74
CA SER A 108 -6.87 -7.17 -11.95
C SER A 108 -6.65 -8.67 -12.13
N LEU A 109 -7.59 -9.33 -12.83
CA LEU A 109 -7.43 -10.70 -13.31
C LEU A 109 -6.51 -10.81 -14.54
N HIS A 110 -6.13 -9.69 -15.14
CA HIS A 110 -5.14 -9.67 -16.20
C HIS A 110 -3.76 -10.13 -15.67
N SER A 111 -2.96 -10.79 -16.51
CA SER A 111 -1.60 -11.25 -16.14
C SER A 111 -0.70 -10.11 -15.66
N GLU A 112 -0.82 -8.95 -16.29
CA GLU A 112 -0.34 -7.67 -15.77
C GLU A 112 -1.38 -7.04 -14.81
N PRO A 113 -1.07 -6.85 -13.51
CA PRO A 113 -2.05 -6.47 -12.48
C PRO A 113 -2.83 -5.17 -12.66
N TRP A 114 -2.39 -4.31 -13.57
CA TRP A 114 -2.93 -2.95 -13.76
C TRP A 114 -3.58 -2.74 -15.13
N LYS A 115 -3.73 -3.82 -15.92
CA LYS A 115 -4.46 -3.79 -17.19
C LYS A 115 -5.90 -4.27 -16.99
N PRO A 116 -6.87 -3.76 -17.77
CA PRO A 116 -8.26 -4.18 -17.65
C PRO A 116 -8.45 -5.65 -18.04
N HIS A 117 -9.38 -6.31 -17.39
CA HIS A 117 -9.86 -7.65 -17.75
C HIS A 117 -11.40 -7.66 -17.69
N PRO A 118 -12.12 -8.29 -18.64
CA PRO A 118 -13.58 -8.29 -18.66
C PRO A 118 -14.21 -8.80 -17.36
N GLU A 119 -13.63 -9.85 -16.77
CA GLU A 119 -14.12 -10.44 -15.52
C GLU A 119 -13.83 -9.61 -14.26
N ASN A 120 -13.10 -8.48 -14.34
CA ASN A 120 -12.87 -7.64 -13.16
C ASN A 120 -14.17 -7.12 -12.56
N TYR A 121 -15.20 -6.95 -13.39
CA TYR A 121 -16.49 -6.41 -12.96
C TYR A 121 -17.50 -7.48 -12.56
N SER A 122 -17.15 -8.77 -12.63
CA SER A 122 -18.05 -9.85 -12.24
C SER A 122 -18.28 -9.87 -10.72
N SER A 123 -19.42 -10.41 -10.30
CA SER A 123 -19.76 -10.59 -8.88
C SER A 123 -18.73 -11.50 -8.19
N GLU A 124 -18.28 -12.57 -8.84
CA GLU A 124 -17.32 -13.53 -8.27
C GLU A 124 -15.95 -12.88 -7.99
N THR A 125 -15.54 -11.92 -8.82
CA THR A 125 -14.30 -11.16 -8.59
C THR A 125 -14.48 -10.18 -7.43
N PHE A 126 -15.64 -9.54 -7.35
CA PHE A 126 -15.95 -8.64 -6.24
C PHE A 126 -16.08 -9.38 -4.91
N ASP A 127 -16.72 -10.56 -4.88
CA ASP A 127 -16.86 -11.40 -3.69
C ASP A 127 -15.50 -11.87 -3.17
N ARG A 128 -14.57 -12.25 -4.07
CA ARG A 128 -13.19 -12.58 -3.68
C ARG A 128 -12.44 -11.37 -3.13
N LEU A 129 -12.67 -10.17 -3.67
CA LEU A 129 -12.10 -8.96 -3.10
C LEU A 129 -12.64 -8.70 -1.69
N ILE A 130 -13.95 -8.87 -1.48
CA ILE A 130 -14.59 -8.70 -0.16
C ILE A 130 -14.00 -9.71 0.84
N ASP A 131 -13.89 -10.99 0.47
CA ASP A 131 -13.28 -12.03 1.31
C ASP A 131 -11.84 -11.65 1.71
N SER A 132 -10.99 -11.35 0.74
CA SER A 132 -9.61 -10.91 0.98
C SER A 132 -9.55 -9.69 1.90
N THR A 133 -10.41 -8.69 1.64
CA THR A 133 -10.42 -7.43 2.38
C THR A 133 -10.89 -7.64 3.82
N LYS A 134 -11.93 -8.43 4.07
CA LYS A 134 -12.38 -8.77 5.44
C LYS A 134 -11.27 -9.41 6.27
N GLN A 135 -10.51 -10.32 5.66
CA GLN A 135 -9.37 -10.94 6.34
C GLN A 135 -8.25 -9.94 6.65
N ILE A 136 -8.06 -8.91 5.83
CA ILE A 136 -7.06 -7.85 6.02
C ILE A 136 -7.54 -6.87 7.09
N CYS A 137 -8.80 -6.45 7.06
CA CYS A 137 -9.39 -5.48 7.99
C CYS A 137 -9.28 -5.93 9.44
N SER A 138 -9.40 -7.23 9.74
CA SER A 138 -9.25 -7.71 11.13
C SER A 138 -7.88 -7.40 11.74
N VAL A 139 -6.83 -7.34 10.92
CA VAL A 139 -5.47 -6.93 11.36
C VAL A 139 -5.35 -5.41 11.39
N ALA A 140 -5.99 -4.72 10.45
CA ALA A 140 -5.98 -3.27 10.38
C ALA A 140 -6.63 -2.64 11.62
N GLU A 141 -7.77 -3.18 12.04
CA GLU A 141 -8.50 -2.79 13.25
C GLU A 141 -7.68 -3.04 14.52
N SER A 142 -7.03 -4.21 14.63
CA SER A 142 -6.20 -4.52 15.81
C SER A 142 -4.98 -3.63 15.95
N GLU A 143 -4.41 -3.18 14.82
CA GLU A 143 -3.22 -2.33 14.77
C GLU A 143 -3.56 -0.83 14.72
N GLY A 144 -4.84 -0.46 14.66
CA GLY A 144 -5.28 0.94 14.54
C GLY A 144 -4.87 1.63 13.24
N VAL A 145 -4.64 0.87 12.17
CA VAL A 145 -4.21 1.37 10.86
C VAL A 145 -5.39 1.39 9.90
N LEU A 146 -5.60 2.52 9.22
CA LEU A 146 -6.65 2.62 8.21
C LEU A 146 -6.22 1.95 6.90
N ILE A 147 -7.19 1.38 6.18
CA ILE A 147 -6.99 0.86 4.83
C ILE A 147 -7.50 1.86 3.80
N ALA A 148 -6.59 2.38 2.97
CA ALA A 148 -6.93 3.26 1.86
C ALA A 148 -7.14 2.42 0.58
N ILE A 149 -8.39 2.26 0.14
CA ILE A 149 -8.72 1.49 -1.06
C ILE A 149 -8.54 2.37 -2.31
N GLU A 150 -7.73 1.92 -3.25
CA GLU A 150 -7.67 2.52 -4.59
C GLU A 150 -8.61 1.80 -5.56
N GLY A 151 -9.59 2.56 -6.06
CA GLY A 151 -10.37 2.19 -7.22
C GLY A 151 -9.74 2.63 -8.54
N GLY A 152 -10.26 2.11 -9.64
CA GLY A 152 -9.81 2.47 -10.99
C GLY A 152 -10.44 1.59 -12.05
N VAL A 153 -10.42 2.05 -13.31
CA VAL A 153 -11.02 1.32 -14.44
C VAL A 153 -10.39 -0.06 -14.64
N ALA A 154 -9.13 -0.25 -14.24
CA ALA A 154 -8.47 -1.55 -14.38
C ALA A 154 -8.84 -2.55 -13.27
N CYS A 155 -9.60 -2.18 -12.24
CA CYS A 155 -9.84 -3.04 -11.09
C CYS A 155 -11.35 -3.25 -10.78
N PRO A 156 -11.69 -4.23 -9.93
CA PRO A 156 -13.08 -4.52 -9.56
C PRO A 156 -13.80 -3.36 -8.87
N VAL A 157 -13.06 -2.46 -8.23
CA VAL A 157 -13.55 -1.22 -7.62
C VAL A 157 -13.48 -0.10 -8.67
N SER A 158 -14.37 -0.21 -9.65
CA SER A 158 -14.32 0.62 -10.88
C SER A 158 -14.94 2.00 -10.73
N SER A 159 -15.68 2.24 -9.65
CA SER A 159 -16.33 3.52 -9.35
C SER A 159 -16.46 3.72 -7.84
N PRO A 160 -16.57 4.98 -7.36
CA PRO A 160 -16.78 5.26 -5.94
C PRO A 160 -18.02 4.61 -5.33
N GLN A 161 -19.07 4.38 -6.13
CA GLN A 161 -20.31 3.74 -5.70
C GLN A 161 -20.10 2.30 -5.22
N LYS A 162 -19.05 1.61 -5.68
CA LYS A 162 -18.73 0.24 -5.24
C LYS A 162 -18.12 0.16 -3.84
N VAL A 163 -17.76 1.28 -3.23
CA VAL A 163 -17.16 1.36 -1.88
C VAL A 163 -18.16 1.88 -0.85
N LYS A 164 -19.40 2.19 -1.26
CA LYS A 164 -20.46 2.70 -0.39
C LYS A 164 -21.13 1.61 0.44
#